data_AF-A0A7C1B887-F1
#
_entry.id   AF-A0A7C1B887-F1
#
_cell.length_a   1.000
_cell.length_b   1.000
_cell.length_c   1.000
_cell.angle_alpha   90.00
_cell.angle_beta   90.00
_cell.angle_gamma   90.00
#
_symmetry.space_group_name_H-M   'P 1'
#
loop_
_entity.id
_entity.type
_entity.pdbx_description
1 polymer ?
#
loop_
_entity_poly.entity_id
_entity_poly.type
_entity_poly.pdbx_seq_one_letter_code
_entity_poly.pdbx_strand_id
1 'polypeptide(L)'
;MSRCRGLISKIGLRAAREGFGLFVANLLSTLILAAGSILIARLIGAEEYGLYGLSLVVPAFMVMFVSLGLNSAVVRFTSASLAREEYERISEIYGSALLFTVACSGALMLAGYGLLDMMVVYILKRPELAPLLRISLLLVLTQPLMSLTGSFMNGMGSPSKMGLFSLLQSAVKVAVSLSLITLGLKAKAAVSGHTAGYVVASVASLIYTLRMVGSLGLKPRASVKALREMLEYGLPIYFAFLIGGVSVQY
;
A
#
# COMPACT_ATOMS: atom_id res chain seq x y z
N MET A 1 -15.92 -29.71 27.84
CA MET A 1 -14.97 -28.61 28.16
C MET A 1 -13.59 -28.75 27.51
N SER A 2 -13.02 -29.96 27.31
CA SER A 2 -11.70 -30.16 26.67
C SER A 2 -11.61 -29.69 25.21
N ARG A 3 -12.66 -29.91 24.41
CA ARG A 3 -12.72 -29.53 22.98
C ARG A 3 -12.69 -28.00 22.76
N CYS A 4 -13.30 -27.24 23.67
CA CYS A 4 -13.34 -25.78 23.62
C CYS A 4 -11.98 -25.16 23.99
N ARG A 5 -11.29 -25.71 25.01
CA ARG A 5 -9.89 -25.32 25.35
C ARG A 5 -8.92 -25.60 24.19
N GLY A 6 -9.08 -26.74 23.52
CA GLY A 6 -8.26 -27.08 22.35
C GLY A 6 -8.46 -26.13 21.15
N LEU A 7 -9.69 -25.66 20.91
CA LEU A 7 -9.98 -24.71 19.84
C LEU A 7 -9.38 -23.33 20.12
N ILE A 8 -9.54 -22.83 21.35
CA ILE A 8 -9.00 -21.52 21.78
C ILE A 8 -7.46 -21.51 21.69
N SER A 9 -6.81 -22.59 22.13
CA SER A 9 -5.35 -22.74 22.02
C SER A 9 -4.86 -22.72 20.57
N LYS A 10 -5.56 -23.40 19.65
CA LYS A 10 -5.21 -23.40 18.21
C LYS A 10 -5.38 -22.02 17.57
N ILE A 11 -6.46 -21.30 17.90
CA ILE A 11 -6.70 -19.94 17.40
C ILE A 11 -5.62 -18.99 17.92
N GLY A 12 -5.32 -19.05 19.22
CA GLY A 12 -4.26 -18.25 19.85
C GLY A 12 -2.88 -18.51 19.23
N LEU A 13 -2.53 -19.78 18.99
CA LEU A 13 -1.26 -20.14 18.35
C LEU A 13 -1.16 -19.62 16.92
N ARG A 14 -2.25 -19.69 16.13
CA ARG A 14 -2.28 -19.15 14.76
C ARG A 14 -2.12 -17.64 14.77
N ALA A 15 -2.86 -16.94 15.63
CA ALA A 15 -2.75 -15.49 15.78
C ALA A 15 -1.34 -15.06 16.19
N ALA A 16 -0.74 -15.77 17.17
CA ALA A 16 0.64 -15.51 17.61
C ALA A 16 1.65 -15.73 16.48
N ARG A 17 1.51 -16.82 15.70
CA ARG A 17 2.41 -17.12 14.57
C ARG A 17 2.29 -16.07 13.46
N GLU A 18 1.08 -15.70 13.08
CA GLU A 18 0.85 -14.70 12.03
C GLU A 18 1.30 -13.30 12.46
N GLY A 19 1.01 -12.92 13.71
CA GLY A 19 1.46 -11.66 14.29
C GLY A 19 2.98 -11.58 14.43
N PHE A 20 3.63 -12.65 14.91
CA PHE A 20 5.09 -12.72 15.00
C PHE A 20 5.74 -12.68 13.62
N GLY A 21 5.20 -13.41 12.64
CA GLY A 21 5.69 -13.38 11.27
C GLY A 21 5.60 -12.00 10.63
N LEU A 22 4.47 -11.29 10.82
CA LEU A 22 4.32 -9.90 10.40
C LEU A 22 5.33 -8.98 11.09
N PHE A 23 5.49 -9.11 12.41
CA PHE A 23 6.41 -8.30 13.19
C PHE A 23 7.86 -8.45 12.69
N VAL A 24 8.35 -9.68 12.57
CA VAL A 24 9.73 -9.94 12.10
C VAL A 24 9.93 -9.38 10.70
N ALA A 25 8.99 -9.62 9.78
CA ALA A 25 9.11 -9.13 8.42
C ALA A 25 9.10 -7.59 8.34
N ASN A 26 8.23 -6.92 9.13
CA ASN A 26 8.20 -5.46 9.21
C ASN A 26 9.46 -4.89 9.85
N LEU A 27 9.99 -5.53 10.89
CA LEU A 27 11.24 -5.14 11.53
C LEU A 27 12.40 -5.19 10.52
N LEU A 28 12.54 -6.31 9.81
CA LEU A 28 13.56 -6.47 8.77
C LEU A 28 13.39 -5.44 7.64
N SER A 29 12.16 -5.23 7.17
CA SER A 29 11.85 -4.22 6.15
C SER A 29 12.27 -2.84 6.60
N THR A 30 11.93 -2.48 7.85
CA THR A 30 12.27 -1.18 8.44
C THR A 30 13.78 -1.01 8.58
N LEU A 31 14.52 -2.03 9.00
CA LEU A 31 15.98 -1.99 9.08
C LEU A 31 16.63 -1.78 7.71
N ILE A 32 16.15 -2.47 6.67
CA ILE A 32 16.61 -2.29 5.29
C ILE A 32 16.32 -0.86 4.82
N LEU A 33 15.12 -0.35 5.07
CA LEU A 33 14.74 1.02 4.69
C LEU A 33 15.55 2.06 5.44
N ALA A 34 15.81 1.86 6.74
CA ALA A 34 16.61 2.77 7.55
C ALA A 34 18.05 2.81 7.04
N ALA A 35 18.72 1.66 6.93
CA ALA A 35 20.08 1.57 6.41
C ALA A 35 20.18 2.12 4.98
N GLY A 36 19.25 1.72 4.11
CA GLY A 36 19.17 2.20 2.73
C GLY A 36 18.96 3.71 2.64
N SER A 37 18.12 4.29 3.50
CA SER A 37 17.89 5.74 3.51
C SER A 37 19.14 6.54 3.89
N ILE A 38 19.91 6.05 4.87
CA ILE A 38 21.19 6.66 5.29
C ILE A 38 22.21 6.57 4.15
N LEU A 39 22.34 5.40 3.52
CA LEU A 39 23.26 5.21 2.39
C LEU A 39 22.90 6.10 1.21
N ILE A 40 21.63 6.12 0.80
CA ILE A 40 21.15 6.96 -0.30
C ILE A 40 21.44 8.44 0.00
N ALA A 41 21.05 8.94 1.18
CA ALA A 41 21.27 10.34 1.56
C ALA A 41 22.74 10.75 1.53
N ARG A 42 23.64 9.87 2.03
CA ARG A 42 25.09 10.13 2.01
C ARG A 42 25.67 10.11 0.60
N LEU A 43 25.20 9.22 -0.28
CA LEU A 43 25.74 9.08 -1.63
C LEU A 43 25.30 10.19 -2.59
N ILE A 44 24.05 10.67 -2.48
CA ILE A 44 23.52 11.71 -3.38
C ILE A 44 23.64 13.13 -2.81
N GLY A 45 23.87 13.26 -1.50
CA GLY A 45 23.95 14.56 -0.81
C GLY A 45 22.59 15.10 -0.36
N ALA A 46 22.61 16.06 0.56
CA ALA A 46 21.41 16.59 1.22
C ALA A 46 20.44 17.29 0.25
N GLU A 47 20.95 18.01 -0.74
CA GLU A 47 20.14 18.73 -1.73
C GLU A 47 19.31 17.77 -2.59
N GLU A 48 19.96 16.78 -3.20
CA GLU A 48 19.31 15.74 -4.01
C GLU A 48 18.37 14.86 -3.19
N TYR A 49 18.74 14.58 -1.93
CA TYR A 49 17.86 13.86 -1.00
C TYR A 49 16.61 14.68 -0.66
N GLY A 50 16.73 16.00 -0.55
CA GLY A 50 15.62 16.93 -0.42
C GLY A 50 14.67 16.90 -1.62
N LEU A 51 15.21 16.90 -2.84
CA LEU A 51 14.41 16.75 -4.07
C LEU A 51 13.68 15.40 -4.15
N TYR A 52 14.36 14.31 -3.76
CA TYR A 52 13.73 12.99 -3.59
C TYR A 52 12.54 13.07 -2.63
N GLY A 53 12.72 13.62 -1.43
CA GLY A 53 11.65 13.76 -0.44
C GLY A 53 10.47 14.58 -0.97
N LEU A 54 10.75 15.74 -1.56
CA LEU A 54 9.72 16.65 -2.07
C LEU A 54 8.93 16.04 -3.23
N SER A 55 9.57 15.24 -4.07
CA SER A 55 8.88 14.53 -5.16
C SER A 55 7.82 13.53 -4.69
N LEU A 56 7.93 13.03 -3.46
CA LEU A 56 6.97 12.07 -2.91
C LEU A 56 5.75 12.73 -2.25
N VAL A 57 5.81 14.03 -1.95
CA VAL A 57 4.74 14.76 -1.26
C VAL A 57 3.44 14.75 -2.07
N VAL A 58 3.53 15.06 -3.37
CA VAL A 58 2.36 15.10 -4.26
C VAL A 58 1.68 13.74 -4.37
N PRO A 59 2.39 12.64 -4.73
CA PRO A 59 1.79 11.31 -4.72
C PRO A 59 1.21 10.91 -3.37
N ALA A 60 1.90 11.19 -2.26
CA ALA A 60 1.41 10.86 -0.92
C ALA A 60 0.08 11.54 -0.61
N PHE A 61 -0.05 12.83 -0.95
CA PHE A 61 -1.30 13.58 -0.81
C PHE A 61 -2.41 12.98 -1.66
N MET A 62 -2.15 12.62 -2.92
CA MET A 62 -3.15 12.01 -3.80
C MET A 62 -3.60 10.63 -3.29
N VAL A 63 -2.67 9.82 -2.79
CA VAL A 63 -2.95 8.48 -2.22
C VAL A 63 -3.96 8.55 -1.06
N MET A 64 -3.97 9.63 -0.28
CA MET A 64 -4.94 9.82 0.81
C MET A 64 -6.40 9.79 0.34
N PHE A 65 -6.67 10.12 -0.92
CA PHE A 65 -8.03 10.18 -1.48
C PHE A 65 -8.43 8.92 -2.26
N VAL A 66 -7.52 7.94 -2.41
CA VAL A 66 -7.83 6.72 -3.18
C VAL A 66 -8.75 5.79 -2.40
N SER A 67 -8.39 5.48 -1.15
CA SER A 67 -9.06 4.40 -0.43
C SER A 67 -10.29 4.84 0.37
N LEU A 68 -10.43 6.11 0.77
CA LEU A 68 -11.60 6.62 1.51
C LEU A 68 -12.10 5.71 2.67
N GLY A 69 -11.17 5.10 3.41
CA GLY A 69 -11.48 4.19 4.54
C GLY A 69 -11.80 2.74 4.16
N LEU A 70 -11.82 2.40 2.87
CA LEU A 70 -12.12 1.08 2.31
C LEU A 70 -11.21 -0.02 2.88
N ASN A 71 -9.94 0.27 3.16
CA ASN A 71 -9.00 -0.70 3.73
C ASN A 71 -9.51 -1.29 5.05
N SER A 72 -10.06 -0.45 5.94
CA SER A 72 -10.64 -0.90 7.22
C SER A 72 -11.91 -1.75 7.01
N ALA A 73 -12.72 -1.39 6.03
CA ALA A 73 -13.92 -2.13 5.64
C ALA A 73 -13.55 -3.52 5.10
N VAL A 74 -12.56 -3.59 4.21
CA VAL A 74 -12.07 -4.85 3.64
C VAL A 74 -11.60 -5.80 4.73
N VAL A 75 -10.83 -5.34 5.72
CA VAL A 75 -10.41 -6.18 6.86
C VAL A 75 -11.63 -6.72 7.61
N ARG A 76 -12.56 -5.83 8.00
CA ARG A 76 -13.75 -6.20 8.78
C ARG A 76 -14.65 -7.17 8.03
N PHE A 77 -15.12 -6.80 6.84
CA PHE A 77 -16.09 -7.59 6.10
C PHE A 77 -15.51 -8.91 5.60
N THR A 78 -14.23 -8.92 5.17
CA THR A 78 -13.56 -10.19 4.77
C THR A 78 -13.46 -11.14 5.96
N SER A 79 -13.02 -10.66 7.13
CA SER A 79 -12.90 -11.51 8.33
C SER A 79 -14.25 -12.04 8.81
N ALA A 80 -15.30 -11.21 8.75
CA ALA A 80 -16.65 -11.60 9.12
C ALA A 80 -17.24 -12.64 8.15
N SER A 81 -17.10 -12.44 6.84
CA SER A 81 -17.57 -13.40 5.83
C SER A 81 -16.77 -14.69 5.85
N LEU A 82 -15.46 -14.64 6.15
CA LEU A 82 -14.65 -15.84 6.32
C LEU A 82 -15.10 -16.67 7.53
N ALA A 83 -15.44 -16.03 8.65
CA ALA A 83 -15.96 -16.73 9.83
C ALA A 83 -17.33 -17.40 9.60
N ARG A 84 -18.09 -16.95 8.60
CA ARG A 84 -19.39 -17.49 8.19
C ARG A 84 -19.32 -18.41 6.97
N GLU A 85 -18.12 -18.63 6.43
CA GLU A 85 -17.88 -19.42 5.21
C GLU A 85 -18.63 -18.87 3.98
N GLU A 86 -18.91 -17.56 3.95
CA GLU A 86 -19.56 -16.84 2.85
C GLU A 86 -18.54 -16.46 1.76
N TYR A 87 -17.91 -17.45 1.10
CA TYR A 87 -16.80 -17.21 0.18
C TYR A 87 -17.18 -16.31 -1.01
N GLU A 88 -18.40 -16.43 -1.52
CA GLU A 88 -18.93 -15.57 -2.59
C GLU A 88 -18.91 -14.09 -2.17
N ARG A 89 -19.26 -13.81 -0.92
CA ARG A 89 -19.23 -12.47 -0.35
C ARG A 89 -17.80 -11.94 -0.25
N ILE A 90 -16.83 -12.78 0.10
CA ILE A 90 -15.40 -12.42 0.10
C ILE A 90 -14.95 -11.98 -1.31
N SER A 91 -15.39 -12.71 -2.34
CA SER A 91 -15.09 -12.34 -3.73
C SER A 91 -15.73 -11.02 -4.15
N GLU A 92 -16.95 -10.75 -3.68
CA GLU A 92 -17.63 -9.47 -3.90
C GLU A 92 -16.92 -8.31 -3.21
N ILE A 93 -16.52 -8.49 -1.94
CA ILE A 93 -15.78 -7.49 -1.15
C ILE A 93 -14.48 -7.14 -1.87
N TYR A 94 -13.66 -8.15 -2.20
CA TYR A 94 -12.38 -7.91 -2.84
C TYR A 94 -12.51 -7.34 -4.25
N GLY A 95 -13.41 -7.88 -5.08
CA GLY A 95 -13.62 -7.42 -6.44
C GLY A 95 -14.12 -5.97 -6.50
N SER A 96 -15.03 -5.61 -5.61
CA SER A 96 -15.54 -4.23 -5.49
C SER A 96 -14.45 -3.27 -5.00
N ALA A 97 -13.68 -3.69 -3.99
CA ALA A 97 -12.62 -2.85 -3.45
C ALA A 97 -11.47 -2.66 -4.45
N LEU A 98 -11.12 -3.70 -5.21
CA LEU A 98 -10.12 -3.67 -6.26
C LEU A 98 -10.55 -2.75 -7.40
N LEU A 99 -11.78 -2.89 -7.90
CA LEU A 99 -12.30 -2.03 -8.97
C LEU A 99 -12.31 -0.56 -8.53
N PHE A 100 -12.83 -0.28 -7.33
CA PHE A 100 -12.86 1.07 -6.79
C PHE A 100 -11.45 1.66 -6.64
N THR A 101 -10.52 0.90 -6.06
CA THR A 101 -9.13 1.35 -5.87
C THR A 101 -8.46 1.63 -7.21
N VAL A 102 -8.57 0.74 -8.20
CA VAL A 102 -8.00 0.94 -9.53
C VAL A 102 -8.62 2.15 -10.23
N ALA A 103 -9.95 2.31 -10.16
CA ALA A 103 -10.64 3.44 -10.78
C ALA A 103 -10.22 4.78 -10.17
N CYS A 104 -10.24 4.89 -8.83
CA CYS A 104 -9.84 6.10 -8.12
C CYS A 104 -8.35 6.40 -8.30
N SER A 105 -7.47 5.40 -8.16
CA SER A 105 -6.04 5.54 -8.43
C SER A 105 -5.77 5.98 -9.86
N GLY A 106 -6.44 5.37 -10.84
CA GLY A 106 -6.29 5.71 -12.25
C GLY A 106 -6.73 7.14 -12.54
N ALA A 107 -7.91 7.54 -12.04
CA ALA A 107 -8.41 8.91 -12.19
C ALA A 107 -7.48 9.95 -11.54
N LEU A 108 -7.01 9.70 -10.32
CA LEU A 108 -6.09 10.60 -9.62
C LEU A 108 -4.72 10.65 -10.29
N MET A 109 -4.18 9.51 -10.74
CA MET A 109 -2.91 9.48 -11.47
C MET A 109 -3.01 10.28 -12.78
N LEU A 110 -4.08 10.09 -13.57
CA LEU A 110 -4.32 10.85 -14.80
C LEU A 110 -4.47 12.35 -14.52
N ALA A 111 -5.22 12.72 -13.49
CA ALA A 111 -5.33 14.12 -13.06
C ALA A 111 -3.95 14.68 -12.65
N GLY A 112 -3.13 13.91 -11.94
CA GLY A 112 -1.80 14.30 -11.52
C GLY A 112 -0.86 14.54 -12.69
N TYR A 113 -0.91 13.70 -13.73
CA TYR A 113 -0.15 13.93 -14.97
C TYR A 113 -0.67 15.15 -15.74
N GLY A 114 -1.99 15.32 -15.84
CA GLY A 114 -2.61 16.47 -16.53
C GLY A 114 -2.32 17.80 -15.85
N LEU A 115 -2.14 17.81 -14.53
CA LEU A 115 -1.86 19.00 -13.72
C LEU A 115 -0.36 19.16 -13.39
N LEU A 116 0.53 18.31 -13.92
CA LEU A 116 1.92 18.23 -13.50
C LEU A 116 2.65 19.57 -13.64
N ASP A 117 2.54 20.22 -14.79
CA ASP A 117 3.25 21.49 -15.04
C ASP A 117 2.74 22.59 -14.10
N MET A 118 1.43 22.61 -13.83
CA MET A 118 0.83 23.53 -12.86
C MET A 118 1.34 23.27 -11.43
N MET A 119 1.42 22.00 -11.03
CA MET A 119 1.91 21.60 -9.71
C MET A 119 3.37 22.02 -9.51
N VAL A 120 4.22 21.81 -10.52
CA VAL A 120 5.65 22.10 -10.41
C VAL A 120 5.92 23.60 -10.39
N VAL A 121 5.19 24.38 -11.19
CA VAL A 121 5.39 25.83 -11.32
C VAL A 121 4.75 26.61 -10.16
N TYR A 122 3.49 26.32 -9.84
CA TYR A 122 2.72 27.16 -8.92
C TYR A 122 2.67 26.63 -7.49
N ILE A 123 2.64 25.30 -7.31
CA ILE A 123 2.54 24.68 -5.98
C ILE A 123 3.94 24.46 -5.40
N LEU A 124 4.81 23.77 -6.14
CA LEU A 124 6.14 23.39 -5.66
C LEU A 124 7.22 24.45 -5.92
N LYS A 125 6.96 25.39 -6.86
CA LYS A 125 7.88 26.47 -7.25
C LYS A 125 9.29 25.97 -7.61
N ARG A 126 9.39 24.77 -8.20
CA ARG A 126 10.67 24.10 -8.53
C ARG A 126 10.56 23.27 -9.83
N PRO A 127 10.76 23.89 -11.01
CA PRO A 127 10.66 23.22 -12.33
C PRO A 127 11.48 21.93 -12.46
N GLU A 128 12.62 21.86 -11.77
CA GLU A 128 13.50 20.69 -11.71
C GLU A 128 12.84 19.40 -11.19
N LEU A 129 11.72 19.49 -10.46
CA LEU A 129 10.98 18.35 -9.94
C LEU A 129 10.13 17.63 -10.99
N ALA A 130 9.84 18.26 -12.14
CA ALA A 130 9.00 17.66 -13.17
C ALA A 130 9.38 16.21 -13.54
N PRO A 131 10.66 15.88 -13.85
CA PRO A 131 11.04 14.50 -14.14
C PRO A 131 10.90 13.55 -12.94
N LEU A 132 11.09 14.02 -11.71
CA LEU A 132 10.92 13.19 -10.51
C LEU A 132 9.44 12.91 -10.25
N LEU A 133 8.59 13.94 -10.39
CA LEU A 133 7.15 13.80 -10.25
C LEU A 133 6.56 12.82 -11.25
N ARG A 134 7.00 12.88 -12.52
CA ARG A 134 6.58 11.92 -13.55
C ARG A 134 6.80 10.47 -13.15
N ILE A 135 7.89 10.16 -12.44
CA ILE A 135 8.19 8.81 -11.96
C ILE A 135 7.39 8.49 -10.70
N SER A 136 7.28 9.45 -9.78
CA SER A 136 6.61 9.26 -8.49
C SER A 136 5.08 9.16 -8.60
N LEU A 137 4.45 9.74 -9.63
CA LEU A 137 3.00 9.66 -9.83
C LEU A 137 2.50 8.22 -10.01
N LEU A 138 3.36 7.30 -10.46
CA LEU A 138 3.04 5.87 -10.52
C LEU A 138 2.76 5.26 -9.13
N LEU A 139 3.21 5.91 -8.05
CA LEU A 139 2.90 5.53 -6.67
C LEU A 139 1.41 5.68 -6.35
N VAL A 140 0.71 6.62 -7.00
CA VAL A 140 -0.73 6.82 -6.83
C VAL A 140 -1.52 5.58 -7.26
N LEU A 141 -0.96 4.76 -8.14
CA LEU A 141 -1.52 3.48 -8.54
C LEU A 141 -1.01 2.31 -7.69
N THR A 142 0.30 2.21 -7.51
CA THR A 142 0.93 1.00 -6.95
C THR A 142 0.81 0.89 -5.44
N GLN A 143 0.93 2.01 -4.71
CA GLN A 143 0.89 2.01 -3.26
C GLN A 143 -0.50 1.65 -2.71
N PRO A 144 -1.62 2.23 -3.18
CA PRO A 144 -2.96 1.83 -2.75
C PRO A 144 -3.29 0.37 -3.06
N LEU A 145 -2.83 -0.15 -4.21
CA LEU A 145 -3.03 -1.56 -4.56
C LEU A 145 -2.33 -2.49 -3.56
N MET A 146 -1.09 -2.18 -3.19
CA MET A 146 -0.37 -2.94 -2.16
C MET A 146 -1.04 -2.81 -0.77
N SER A 147 -1.59 -1.64 -0.43
CA SER A 147 -2.35 -1.46 0.81
C SER A 147 -3.66 -2.25 0.83
N LEU A 148 -4.36 -2.32 -0.29
CA LEU A 148 -5.60 -3.09 -0.44
C LEU A 148 -5.33 -4.60 -0.28
N THR A 149 -4.31 -5.13 -0.96
CA THR A 149 -3.95 -6.56 -0.86
C THR A 149 -3.54 -6.91 0.57
N GLY A 150 -2.77 -6.04 1.24
CA GLY A 150 -2.43 -6.19 2.65
C GLY A 150 -3.67 -6.20 3.57
N SER A 151 -4.63 -5.31 3.33
CA SER A 151 -5.89 -5.25 4.07
C SER A 151 -6.73 -6.52 3.87
N PHE A 152 -6.76 -7.04 2.64
CA PHE A 152 -7.44 -8.30 2.34
C PHE A 152 -6.75 -9.50 3.00
N MET A 153 -5.42 -9.61 2.92
CA MET A 153 -4.66 -10.68 3.61
C MET A 153 -4.88 -10.65 5.13
N ASN A 154 -4.95 -9.46 5.71
CA ASN A 154 -5.27 -9.28 7.13
C ASN A 154 -6.69 -9.77 7.44
N GLY A 155 -7.68 -9.40 6.63
CA GLY A 155 -9.05 -9.91 6.74
C GLY A 155 -9.14 -11.44 6.57
N MET A 156 -8.28 -12.04 5.73
CA MET A 156 -8.16 -13.48 5.55
C MET A 156 -7.40 -14.20 6.68
N GLY A 157 -6.90 -13.47 7.69
CA GLY A 157 -6.15 -14.04 8.80
C GLY A 157 -4.73 -14.51 8.44
N SER A 158 -4.13 -13.94 7.38
CA SER A 158 -2.76 -14.24 6.93
C SER A 158 -1.85 -13.00 6.82
N PRO A 159 -1.84 -12.10 7.83
CA PRO A 159 -1.11 -10.84 7.73
C PRO A 159 0.42 -11.02 7.58
N SER A 160 1.01 -12.15 7.98
CA SER A 160 2.45 -12.39 7.80
C SER A 160 2.88 -12.36 6.32
N LYS A 161 1.97 -12.67 5.39
CA LYS A 161 2.22 -12.61 3.94
C LYS A 161 2.46 -11.18 3.46
N MET A 162 1.74 -10.21 4.03
CA MET A 162 1.96 -8.79 3.73
C MET A 162 3.34 -8.31 4.19
N GLY A 163 3.84 -8.84 5.30
CA GLY A 163 5.20 -8.60 5.76
C GLY A 163 6.26 -9.02 4.72
N LEU A 164 6.07 -10.15 4.04
CA LEU A 164 6.99 -10.60 2.98
C LEU A 164 7.00 -9.64 1.77
N PHE A 165 5.84 -9.13 1.37
CA PHE A 165 5.77 -8.13 0.28
C PHE A 165 6.37 -6.78 0.70
N SER A 166 6.29 -6.42 1.97
CA SER A 166 6.97 -5.24 2.53
C SER A 166 8.49 -5.40 2.49
N LEU A 167 8.99 -6.62 2.76
CA LEU A 167 10.40 -6.94 2.65
C LEU A 167 10.88 -6.88 1.20
N LEU A 168 10.10 -7.46 0.28
CA LEU A 168 10.36 -7.39 -1.17
C LEU A 168 10.40 -5.94 -1.65
N GLN A 169 9.43 -5.11 -1.26
CA GLN A 169 9.38 -3.68 -1.57
C GLN A 169 10.66 -2.98 -1.11
N SER A 170 11.06 -3.23 0.14
CA SER A 170 12.22 -2.58 0.78
C SER A 170 13.53 -2.99 0.10
N ALA A 171 13.70 -4.29 -0.16
CA ALA A 171 14.88 -4.83 -0.82
C ALA A 171 15.02 -4.29 -2.26
N VAL A 172 13.94 -4.34 -3.05
CA VAL A 172 13.94 -3.81 -4.42
C VAL A 172 14.19 -2.31 -4.42
N LYS A 173 13.55 -1.55 -3.52
CA LYS A 173 13.76 -0.11 -3.41
C LYS A 173 15.23 0.22 -3.20
N VAL A 174 15.86 -0.39 -2.21
CA VAL A 174 17.26 -0.09 -1.87
C VAL A 174 18.20 -0.57 -2.97
N ALA A 175 18.03 -1.80 -3.46
CA ALA A 175 18.86 -2.36 -4.51
C ALA A 175 18.82 -1.49 -5.78
N VAL A 176 17.63 -1.19 -6.30
CA VAL A 176 17.47 -0.37 -7.51
C VAL A 176 17.98 1.05 -7.29
N SER A 177 17.70 1.66 -6.14
CA SER A 177 18.21 3.01 -5.85
C SER A 177 19.73 3.05 -5.87
N LEU A 178 20.39 2.14 -5.14
CA LEU A 178 21.86 2.11 -5.05
C LEU A 178 22.50 1.78 -6.41
N SER A 179 21.94 0.84 -7.17
CA SER A 179 22.42 0.52 -8.52
C SER A 179 22.30 1.68 -9.48
N LEU A 180 21.25 2.48 -9.41
CA LEU A 180 21.09 3.65 -10.29
C LEU A 180 21.93 4.85 -9.81
N ILE A 181 22.23 4.94 -8.51
CA ILE A 181 23.12 5.98 -7.97
C ILE A 181 24.54 5.82 -8.54
N THR A 182 25.04 4.59 -8.71
CA THR A 182 26.37 4.37 -9.31
C THR A 182 26.45 4.81 -10.78
N LEU A 183 25.31 4.97 -11.45
CA LEU A 183 25.21 5.54 -12.80
C LEU A 183 25.12 7.07 -12.82
N GLY A 184 25.22 7.74 -11.66
CA GLY A 184 25.19 9.21 -11.57
C GLY A 184 23.79 9.84 -11.64
N LEU A 185 22.72 9.05 -11.48
CA LEU A 185 21.32 9.51 -11.62
C LEU A 185 20.76 10.28 -10.39
N LYS A 186 21.51 10.36 -9.29
CA LYS A 186 21.20 11.14 -8.07
C LYS A 186 19.74 11.02 -7.58
N ALA A 187 18.98 12.11 -7.41
CA ALA A 187 17.59 12.05 -6.95
C ALA A 187 16.68 11.18 -7.83
N LYS A 188 16.91 11.15 -9.16
CA LYS A 188 16.14 10.29 -10.07
C LYS A 188 16.33 8.80 -9.75
N ALA A 189 17.53 8.40 -9.33
CA ALA A 189 17.80 7.03 -8.89
C ALA A 189 16.95 6.66 -7.66
N ALA A 190 16.92 7.53 -6.64
CA ALA A 190 16.19 7.28 -5.41
C ALA A 190 14.68 7.19 -5.63
N VAL A 191 14.11 8.10 -6.44
CA VAL A 191 12.69 8.06 -6.81
C VAL A 191 12.38 6.81 -7.63
N SER A 192 13.22 6.47 -8.62
CA SER A 192 13.03 5.28 -9.46
C SER A 192 13.09 3.99 -8.65
N GLY A 193 14.01 3.87 -7.69
CA GLY A 193 14.06 2.73 -6.80
C GLY A 193 12.84 2.64 -5.90
N HIS A 194 12.40 3.76 -5.31
CA HIS A 194 11.17 3.82 -4.52
C HIS A 194 9.95 3.34 -5.33
N THR A 195 9.77 3.87 -6.52
CA THR A 195 8.70 3.47 -7.44
C THR A 195 8.83 2.00 -7.85
N ALA A 196 10.02 1.54 -8.24
CA ALA A 196 10.25 0.14 -8.62
C ALA A 196 9.92 -0.84 -7.48
N GLY A 197 10.28 -0.49 -6.24
CA GLY A 197 9.94 -1.27 -5.05
C GLY A 197 8.43 -1.48 -4.93
N TYR A 198 7.66 -0.40 -5.03
CA TYR A 198 6.20 -0.48 -4.98
C TYR A 198 5.59 -1.19 -6.18
N VAL A 199 6.10 -0.98 -7.39
CA VAL A 199 5.65 -1.70 -8.60
C VAL A 199 5.80 -3.21 -8.40
N VAL A 200 7.01 -3.67 -8.06
CA VAL A 200 7.30 -5.11 -7.90
C VAL A 200 6.46 -5.72 -6.78
N ALA A 201 6.42 -5.07 -5.61
CA ALA A 201 5.68 -5.60 -4.47
C ALA A 201 4.16 -5.57 -4.66
N SER A 202 3.61 -4.50 -5.26
CA SER A 202 2.18 -4.39 -5.55
C SER A 202 1.74 -5.46 -6.54
N VAL A 203 2.48 -5.66 -7.64
CA VAL A 203 2.19 -6.72 -8.63
C VAL A 203 2.28 -8.11 -7.99
N ALA A 204 3.35 -8.39 -7.24
CA ALA A 204 3.51 -9.67 -6.57
C ALA A 204 2.39 -9.95 -5.55
N SER A 205 2.05 -8.96 -4.73
CA SER A 205 0.97 -9.07 -3.73
C SER A 205 -0.41 -9.22 -4.38
N LEU A 206 -0.66 -8.54 -5.51
CA LEU A 206 -1.89 -8.64 -6.28
C LEU A 206 -2.04 -10.03 -6.90
N ILE A 207 -1.01 -10.54 -7.56
CA ILE A 207 -1.01 -11.91 -8.13
C ILE A 207 -1.25 -12.93 -7.03
N TYR A 208 -0.58 -12.80 -5.88
CA TYR A 208 -0.79 -13.68 -4.74
C TYR A 208 -2.25 -13.62 -4.24
N THR A 209 -2.81 -12.42 -4.11
CA THR A 209 -4.18 -12.23 -3.63
C THR A 209 -5.21 -12.79 -4.62
N LEU A 210 -5.01 -12.60 -5.92
CA LEU A 210 -5.86 -13.18 -6.96
C LEU A 210 -5.83 -14.71 -6.93
N ARG A 211 -4.66 -15.32 -6.70
CA ARG A 211 -4.54 -16.77 -6.51
C ARG A 211 -5.21 -17.24 -5.21
N MET A 212 -5.12 -16.46 -4.14
CA MET A 212 -5.80 -16.75 -2.88
C MET A 212 -7.33 -16.76 -3.06
N VAL A 213 -7.91 -15.76 -3.75
CA VAL A 213 -9.35 -15.77 -4.11
C VAL A 213 -9.67 -16.93 -5.04
N GLY A 214 -8.82 -17.20 -6.03
CA GLY A 214 -8.96 -18.34 -6.95
C GLY A 214 -8.97 -19.71 -6.25
N SER A 215 -8.18 -19.86 -5.18
CA SER A 215 -8.15 -21.10 -4.38
C SER A 215 -9.44 -21.39 -3.62
N LEU A 216 -10.32 -20.38 -3.49
CA LEU A 216 -11.69 -20.54 -2.98
C LEU A 216 -12.68 -20.96 -4.09
N GLY A 217 -12.21 -21.21 -5.31
CA GLY A 217 -13.05 -21.51 -6.47
C GLY A 217 -13.73 -20.29 -7.10
N LEU A 218 -13.28 -19.08 -6.75
CA LEU A 218 -13.96 -17.83 -7.08
C LEU A 218 -13.08 -16.89 -7.91
N LYS A 219 -13.73 -16.00 -8.66
CA LYS A 219 -13.08 -14.86 -9.32
C LYS A 219 -13.61 -13.56 -8.71
N PRO A 220 -12.74 -12.56 -8.45
CA PRO A 220 -13.18 -11.27 -7.92
C PRO A 220 -14.32 -10.71 -8.75
N ARG A 221 -15.42 -10.35 -8.09
CA ARG A 221 -16.62 -9.82 -8.74
C ARG A 221 -16.97 -8.47 -8.11
N ALA A 222 -17.17 -7.44 -8.93
CA ALA A 222 -17.65 -6.17 -8.40
C ALA A 222 -19.15 -6.26 -8.08
N SER A 223 -19.54 -5.70 -6.93
CA SER A 223 -20.90 -5.63 -6.44
C SER A 223 -21.14 -4.24 -5.87
N VAL A 224 -22.08 -3.50 -6.46
CA VAL A 224 -22.44 -2.15 -6.01
C VAL A 224 -22.90 -2.17 -4.55
N LYS A 225 -23.63 -3.21 -4.15
CA LYS A 225 -24.07 -3.41 -2.76
C LYS A 225 -22.88 -3.57 -1.82
N ALA A 226 -21.90 -4.41 -2.17
CA ALA A 226 -20.69 -4.59 -1.36
C ALA A 226 -19.89 -3.28 -1.25
N LEU A 227 -19.70 -2.57 -2.37
CA LEU A 227 -19.02 -1.28 -2.37
C LEU A 227 -19.71 -0.26 -1.45
N ARG A 228 -21.03 -0.16 -1.55
CA ARG A 228 -21.84 0.75 -0.74
C ARG A 228 -21.68 0.47 0.75
N GLU A 229 -21.83 -0.79 1.17
CA GLU A 229 -21.64 -1.17 2.59
C GLU A 229 -20.23 -0.86 3.08
N MET A 230 -19.21 -1.08 2.24
CA MET A 230 -17.83 -0.77 2.61
C MET A 230 -17.59 0.73 2.75
N LEU A 231 -18.17 1.57 1.89
CA LEU A 231 -18.05 3.03 1.97
C LEU A 231 -18.85 3.61 3.13
N GLU A 232 -20.07 3.12 3.38
CA GLU A 232 -20.88 3.52 4.54
C GLU A 232 -20.17 3.23 5.86
N TYR A 233 -19.42 2.12 5.93
CA TYR A 233 -18.57 1.82 7.08
C TYR A 233 -17.25 2.62 7.09
N GLY A 234 -16.59 2.74 5.94
CA GLY A 234 -15.23 3.28 5.82
C GLY A 234 -15.16 4.81 5.86
N LEU A 235 -16.14 5.51 5.30
CA LEU A 235 -16.13 6.98 5.20
C LEU A 235 -16.11 7.67 6.58
N PRO A 236 -16.95 7.30 7.57
CA PRO A 236 -16.87 7.91 8.90
C PRO A 236 -15.50 7.70 9.56
N ILE A 237 -14.93 6.50 9.42
CA ILE A 237 -13.60 6.16 9.93
C ILE A 237 -12.53 7.01 9.24
N TYR A 238 -12.63 7.15 7.92
CA TYR A 238 -11.73 7.97 7.12
C TYR A 238 -11.74 9.43 7.58
N PHE A 239 -12.92 10.04 7.74
CA PHE A 239 -13.02 11.43 8.21
C PHE A 239 -12.46 11.60 9.62
N ALA A 240 -12.68 10.62 10.52
CA ALA A 240 -12.08 10.64 11.85
C ALA A 240 -10.54 10.65 11.77
N PHE A 241 -9.95 9.81 10.90
CA PHE A 241 -8.49 9.81 10.68
C PHE A 241 -7.98 11.07 9.98
N LEU A 242 -8.75 11.66 9.07
CA LEU A 242 -8.36 12.88 8.38
C LEU A 242 -8.34 14.08 9.34
N ILE A 243 -9.35 14.20 10.19
CA ILE A 243 -9.39 15.22 11.26
C ILE A 243 -8.27 14.98 12.28
N GLY A 244 -8.09 13.73 12.71
CA GLY A 244 -7.04 13.35 13.66
C GLY A 244 -5.63 13.58 13.10
N GLY A 245 -5.39 13.25 11.83
CA GLY A 245 -4.11 13.44 11.16
C GLY A 245 -3.72 14.91 11.02
N VAL A 246 -4.71 15.79 10.81
CA VAL A 246 -4.51 17.25 10.82
C VAL A 246 -4.19 17.76 12.23
N SER A 247 -4.80 17.18 13.28
CA SER A 247 -4.55 17.60 14.67
C SER A 247 -3.19 17.19 15.25
N VAL A 248 -2.49 16.22 14.65
CA VAL A 248 -1.14 15.80 15.09
C VAL A 248 -0.02 16.64 14.46
N GLN A 249 -0.34 17.46 13.46
CA GLN A 249 0.63 18.33 12.78
C GLN A 249 0.70 19.76 13.35
N TYR A 250 -0.06 20.07 14.40
CA TYR A 250 -0.06 21.36 15.12
C TYR A 250 0.17 21.17 16.62
#